data_AF-A0A1Q6SML9-F1
#
_entry.id   AF-A0A1Q6SML9-F1
#
_cell.length_a   1.000
_cell.length_b   1.000
_cell.length_c   1.000
_cell.angle_alpha   90.00
_cell.angle_beta   90.00
_cell.angle_gamma   90.00
#
_symmetry.space_group_name_H-M   'P 1'
#
loop_
_entity.id
_entity.type
_entity.pdbx_description
1 polymer ?
#
loop_
_entity_poly.entity_id
_entity_poly.type
_entity_poly.pdbx_seq_one_letter_code
_entity_poly.pdbx_strand_id
1 'polypeptide(L)'
;MSVLPVWFRRPNPVIFVPIDFAAIGLYLLYISCATGGHWFLSFAFPTVGCIGLIVTAVVALTRYTSGGDLFIYGGAMILLGGLSVLVEFFMKITFGTRMFLWSLYPLSAFFIIGMMLIVIGICRPLRESLKKKLFF
;
A
#
# COMPACT_ATOMS: atom_id res chain seq x y z
N MET A 1 -2.66 -25.92 19.27
CA MET A 1 -3.94 -25.18 19.36
C MET A 1 -3.73 -23.75 18.88
N SER A 2 -4.24 -23.39 17.71
CA SER A 2 -4.40 -21.99 17.30
C SER A 2 -5.84 -21.82 16.84
N VAL A 3 -6.68 -21.38 17.78
CA VAL A 3 -8.14 -21.23 17.65
C VAL A 3 -8.45 -19.87 16.99
N LEU A 4 -7.84 -19.60 15.83
CA LEU A 4 -8.27 -18.44 15.03
C LEU A 4 -9.58 -18.83 14.33
N PRO A 5 -10.68 -18.13 14.61
CA PRO A 5 -12.00 -18.64 14.39
C PRO A 5 -12.29 -18.74 12.90
N VAL A 6 -12.80 -19.91 12.52
CA VAL A 6 -13.42 -20.27 11.24
C VAL A 6 -14.76 -19.51 11.09
N TRP A 7 -14.80 -18.22 11.41
CA TRP A 7 -16.05 -17.44 11.50
C TRP A 7 -16.46 -16.81 10.17
N PHE A 8 -15.53 -16.55 9.25
CA PHE A 8 -15.87 -16.14 7.89
C PHE A 8 -15.62 -17.26 6.89
N ARG A 9 -16.69 -17.97 6.55
CA ARG A 9 -16.68 -19.07 5.56
C ARG A 9 -16.36 -18.59 4.13
N ARG A 10 -16.40 -17.27 3.88
CA ARG A 10 -15.76 -16.55 2.76
C ARG A 10 -15.46 -15.11 3.21
N PRO A 11 -14.25 -14.79 3.72
CA PRO A 11 -13.90 -13.40 3.96
C PRO A 11 -13.89 -12.69 2.60
N ASN A 12 -14.62 -11.59 2.46
CA ASN A 12 -14.42 -10.68 1.34
C ASN A 12 -13.35 -9.67 1.78
N PRO A 13 -12.06 -9.92 1.47
CA PRO A 13 -10.97 -9.06 1.95
C PRO A 13 -11.13 -7.62 1.46
N VAL A 14 -11.85 -7.40 0.36
CA VAL A 14 -12.22 -6.09 -0.20
C VAL A 14 -13.01 -5.23 0.80
N ILE A 15 -13.75 -5.83 1.74
CA ILE A 15 -14.57 -5.10 2.72
C ILE A 15 -13.85 -4.97 4.06
N PHE A 16 -13.12 -5.99 4.50
CA PHE A 16 -12.35 -5.92 5.75
C PHE A 16 -11.26 -4.87 5.70
N VAL A 17 -10.48 -4.85 4.61
CA VAL A 17 -9.36 -3.94 4.42
C VAL A 17 -9.77 -2.46 4.63
N PRO A 18 -10.79 -1.90 3.96
CA PRO A 18 -11.18 -0.51 4.19
C PRO A 18 -11.75 -0.27 5.60
N ILE A 19 -12.39 -1.27 6.22
CA ILE A 19 -12.87 -1.18 7.61
C ILE A 19 -11.69 -1.09 8.59
N ASP A 20 -10.66 -1.91 8.40
CA ASP A 20 -9.44 -1.87 9.20
C ASP A 20 -8.74 -0.51 9.08
N PHE A 21 -8.64 0.03 7.85
CA PHE A 21 -8.08 1.37 7.64
C PHE A 21 -8.94 2.48 8.26
N ALA A 22 -10.27 2.36 8.24
CA ALA A 22 -11.15 3.30 8.92
C ALA A 22 -10.97 3.26 10.45
N ALA A 23 -10.80 2.07 11.03
CA ALA A 23 -10.49 1.89 12.45
C ALA A 23 -9.14 2.51 12.82
N ILE A 24 -8.10 2.29 12.00
CA ILE A 24 -6.79 2.92 12.17
C ILE A 24 -6.91 4.45 12.10
N GLY A 25 -7.67 4.97 11.14
CA GLY A 25 -7.95 6.41 11.01
C GLY A 25 -8.63 7.00 12.25
N LEU A 26 -9.67 6.35 12.77
CA LEU A 26 -10.35 6.76 14.01
C LEU A 26 -9.43 6.71 15.23
N TYR A 27 -8.58 5.69 15.32
CA TYR A 27 -7.61 5.58 16.41
C TYR A 27 -6.57 6.70 16.38
N LEU A 28 -6.07 7.04 15.18
CA LEU A 28 -5.18 8.18 14.99
C LEU A 28 -5.86 9.52 15.30
N LEU A 29 -7.16 9.66 14.99
CA LEU A 29 -7.95 10.83 15.34
C LEU A 29 -8.07 10.97 16.85
N TYR A 30 -8.36 9.87 17.54
CA TYR A 30 -8.41 9.82 19.01
C TYR A 30 -7.09 10.28 19.64
N ILE A 31 -5.95 9.75 19.17
CA ILE A 31 -4.63 10.15 19.65
C ILE A 31 -4.41 11.66 19.41
N SER A 32 -4.70 12.15 18.21
CA SER A 32 -4.50 13.56 17.88
C SER A 32 -5.33 14.48 18.77
N CYS A 33 -6.56 14.10 19.08
CA CYS A 33 -7.44 14.83 19.99
C CYS A 33 -6.89 14.79 21.43
N ALA A 34 -6.45 13.61 21.89
CA ALA A 34 -5.87 13.43 23.23
C ALA A 34 -4.54 14.17 23.43
N THR A 35 -3.77 14.38 22.36
CA THR A 35 -2.47 15.08 22.40
C THR A 35 -2.58 16.56 22.02
N GLY A 36 -3.78 17.04 21.66
CA GLY A 36 -4.02 18.42 21.20
C GLY A 36 -3.30 18.79 19.90
N GLY A 37 -2.83 17.81 19.13
CA GLY A 37 -2.02 18.02 17.94
C GLY A 37 -2.88 18.29 16.70
N HIS A 38 -2.47 19.27 15.87
CA HIS A 38 -3.13 19.60 14.59
C HIS A 38 -2.69 18.70 13.42
N TRP A 39 -1.92 17.64 13.69
CA TRP A 39 -1.28 16.81 12.66
C TRP A 39 -2.24 15.82 11.98
N PHE A 40 -3.38 15.49 12.58
CA PHE A 40 -4.24 14.42 12.04
C PHE A 40 -4.83 14.80 10.68
N LEU A 41 -5.42 15.99 10.56
CA LEU A 41 -6.03 16.41 9.29
C LEU A 41 -4.99 16.67 8.20
N SER A 42 -3.81 17.19 8.58
CA SER A 42 -2.80 17.62 7.62
C SER A 42 -1.85 16.51 7.17
N PHE A 43 -1.67 15.46 7.97
CA PHE A 43 -0.72 14.36 7.69
C PHE A 43 -1.38 12.99 7.72
N ALA A 44 -2.03 12.64 8.84
CA ALA A 44 -2.51 11.27 9.06
C ALA A 44 -3.70 10.91 8.14
N PHE A 45 -4.67 11.79 8.00
CA PHE A 45 -5.87 11.56 7.19
C PHE A 45 -5.54 11.30 5.70
N PRO A 46 -4.81 12.17 4.99
CA PRO A 46 -4.48 11.91 3.60
C PRO A 46 -3.55 10.69 3.44
N THR A 47 -2.62 10.47 4.37
CA THR A 47 -1.71 9.30 4.32
C THR A 47 -2.46 7.98 4.46
N VAL A 48 -3.30 7.86 5.49
CA VAL A 48 -4.10 6.65 5.74
C VAL A 48 -5.13 6.44 4.63
N GLY A 49 -5.76 7.52 4.16
CA GLY A 49 -6.72 7.46 3.05
C GLY A 49 -6.10 6.94 1.75
N CYS A 50 -4.95 7.48 1.33
CA CYS A 50 -4.31 7.04 0.10
C CYS A 50 -3.75 5.61 0.20
N ILE A 51 -3.14 5.23 1.33
CA ILE A 51 -2.69 3.85 1.56
C ILE A 51 -3.88 2.90 1.56
N GLY A 52 -4.95 3.23 2.29
CA GLY A 52 -6.17 2.42 2.34
C GLY A 52 -6.80 2.24 0.97
N LEU A 53 -6.84 3.29 0.15
CA LEU A 53 -7.33 3.23 -1.23
C LEU A 53 -6.47 2.30 -2.09
N ILE A 54 -5.13 2.45 -2.05
CA ILE A 54 -4.21 1.62 -2.83
C ILE A 54 -4.32 0.15 -2.42
N VAL A 55 -4.31 -0.16 -1.12
CA VAL A 55 -4.41 -1.54 -0.64
C VAL A 55 -5.77 -2.14 -0.99
N THR A 56 -6.86 -1.39 -0.83
CA THR A 56 -8.20 -1.85 -1.23
C THR A 56 -8.28 -2.09 -2.74
N ALA A 57 -7.70 -1.21 -3.56
CA ALA A 57 -7.65 -1.37 -5.00
C ALA A 57 -6.84 -2.60 -5.42
N VAL A 58 -5.69 -2.86 -4.79
CA VAL A 58 -4.86 -4.05 -5.04
C VAL A 58 -5.62 -5.33 -4.68
N VAL A 59 -6.24 -5.36 -3.50
CA VAL A 59 -7.02 -6.51 -3.02
C VAL A 59 -8.25 -6.75 -3.91
N ALA A 60 -8.90 -5.69 -4.39
CA ALA A 60 -9.99 -5.81 -5.36
C ALA A 60 -9.47 -6.34 -6.70
N LEU A 61 -8.46 -5.71 -7.31
CA LEU A 61 -7.95 -6.10 -8.62
C LEU A 61 -7.41 -7.54 -8.65
N THR A 62 -6.68 -7.95 -7.61
CA THR A 62 -6.18 -9.34 -7.48
C THR A 62 -7.31 -10.35 -7.34
N ARG A 63 -8.42 -9.98 -6.68
CA ARG A 63 -9.60 -10.87 -6.59
C ARG A 63 -10.36 -10.99 -7.91
N TYR A 64 -10.42 -9.92 -8.70
CA TYR A 64 -11.22 -9.87 -9.93
C TYR A 64 -10.43 -10.24 -11.20
N THR A 65 -9.10 -10.20 -11.21
CA THR A 65 -8.28 -10.41 -12.41
C THR A 65 -7.40 -11.67 -12.30
N SER A 66 -7.84 -12.80 -12.85
CA SER A 66 -7.10 -14.08 -12.84
C SER A 66 -5.99 -14.17 -13.92
N GLY A 67 -5.07 -13.21 -13.95
CA GLY A 67 -3.96 -13.24 -14.93
C GLY A 67 -3.09 -11.98 -15.01
N GLY A 68 -3.48 -10.90 -14.33
CA GLY A 68 -2.79 -9.60 -14.34
C GLY A 68 -1.87 -9.35 -13.14
N ASP A 69 -1.71 -10.31 -12.23
CA ASP A 69 -1.16 -10.08 -10.88
C ASP A 69 0.17 -9.34 -10.85
N LEU A 70 1.14 -9.68 -11.71
CA LEU A 70 2.44 -8.98 -11.76
C LEU A 70 2.30 -7.49 -12.10
N PHE A 71 1.37 -7.13 -12.99
CA PHE A 71 1.12 -5.73 -13.34
C PHE A 71 0.43 -4.98 -12.20
N ILE A 72 -0.48 -5.66 -11.49
CA ILE A 72 -1.18 -5.11 -10.32
C ILE A 72 -0.18 -4.86 -9.19
N TYR A 73 0.69 -5.81 -8.87
CA TYR A 73 1.73 -5.65 -7.85
C TYR A 73 2.80 -4.64 -8.25
N GLY A 74 3.21 -4.61 -9.53
CA GLY A 74 4.16 -3.61 -10.03
C GLY A 74 3.63 -2.19 -9.94
N GLY A 75 2.38 -1.97 -10.36
CA GLY A 75 1.68 -0.68 -10.20
C GLY A 75 1.50 -0.29 -8.74
N ALA A 76 1.14 -1.25 -7.87
CA ALA A 76 1.02 -1.04 -6.43
C ALA A 76 2.34 -0.59 -5.79
N MET A 77 3.46 -1.20 -6.17
CA MET A 77 4.78 -0.82 -5.70
C MET A 77 5.14 0.60 -6.12
N ILE A 78 4.91 0.97 -7.39
CA ILE A 78 5.15 2.34 -7.86
C ILE A 78 4.28 3.35 -7.08
N LEU A 79 3.00 3.04 -6.87
CA LEU A 79 2.08 3.85 -6.09
C LEU A 79 2.53 3.99 -4.62
N LEU A 80 3.04 2.92 -4.00
CA LEU A 80 3.63 2.93 -2.66
C LEU A 80 4.91 3.79 -2.59
N GLY A 81 5.75 3.74 -3.62
CA GLY A 81 6.90 4.65 -3.75
C GLY A 81 6.47 6.11 -3.90
N GLY A 82 5.41 6.37 -4.67
CA GLY A 82 4.81 7.71 -4.77
C GLY A 82 4.24 8.20 -3.43
N LEU A 83 3.61 7.30 -2.66
CA LEU A 83 3.10 7.61 -1.33
C LEU A 83 4.20 8.02 -0.36
N SER A 84 5.39 7.41 -0.40
CA SER A 84 6.46 7.81 0.51
C SER A 84 6.85 9.28 0.30
N VAL A 85 6.82 9.75 -0.95
CA VAL A 85 7.11 11.17 -1.30
C VAL A 85 6.00 12.07 -0.78
N LEU A 86 4.75 11.63 -0.93
CA LEU A 86 3.58 12.37 -0.45
C LEU A 86 3.58 12.48 1.08
N VAL A 87 3.98 11.42 1.78
CA VAL A 87 4.14 11.38 3.24
C VAL A 87 5.22 12.36 3.70
N GLU A 88 6.37 12.39 3.02
CA GLU A 88 7.43 13.36 3.34
C GLU A 88 7.02 14.81 3.03
N PHE A 89 6.22 15.02 1.98
CA PHE A 89 5.61 16.31 1.69
C PHE A 89 4.66 16.78 2.81
N PHE A 90 3.80 15.90 3.31
CA PHE A 90 2.92 16.20 4.44
C PHE A 90 3.71 16.42 5.75
N MET A 91 4.80 15.68 5.97
CA MET A 91 5.70 15.91 7.10
C MET A 91 6.35 17.30 7.03
N LYS A 92 6.80 17.73 5.83
CA LYS A 92 7.35 19.07 5.65
C LYS A 92 6.34 20.16 6.01
N ILE A 93 5.08 20.02 5.57
CA ILE A 93 4.01 20.97 5.88
C ILE A 93 3.74 21.04 7.39
N THR A 94 3.74 19.89 8.07
CA THR A 94 3.31 19.80 9.47
C THR A 94 4.44 20.12 10.46
N PHE A 95 5.68 19.73 10.16
CA PHE A 95 6.81 19.77 11.09
C PHE A 95 8.00 20.61 10.60
N GLY A 96 7.96 21.16 9.37
CA GLY A 96 9.02 22.02 8.82
C GLY A 96 10.34 21.29 8.50
N THR A 97 10.32 19.96 8.41
CA THR A 97 11.51 19.11 8.20
C THR A 97 12.13 19.26 6.80
N ARG A 98 13.41 18.90 6.65
CA ARG A 98 14.12 18.91 5.36
C ARG A 98 13.43 17.99 4.33
N MET A 99 13.31 18.47 3.10
CA MET A 99 12.61 17.83 1.99
C MET A 99 13.50 16.82 1.25
N PHE A 100 12.92 15.73 0.74
CA PHE A 100 13.46 14.81 -0.28
C PHE A 100 14.68 13.95 0.07
N LEU A 101 15.20 13.98 1.30
CA LEU A 101 16.39 13.21 1.65
C LEU A 101 16.09 11.75 1.99
N TRP A 102 14.97 11.45 2.65
CA TRP A 102 14.68 10.09 3.11
C TRP A 102 13.70 9.36 2.21
N SER A 103 12.72 10.06 1.64
CA SER A 103 11.75 9.45 0.73
C SER A 103 12.32 9.02 -0.63
N LEU A 104 13.48 9.55 -1.05
CA LEU A 104 14.06 9.20 -2.35
C LEU A 104 14.53 7.73 -2.39
N TYR A 105 14.95 7.18 -1.25
CA TYR A 105 15.37 5.78 -1.11
C TYR A 105 14.21 4.78 -1.34
N PRO A 106 13.08 4.85 -0.60
CA PRO A 106 11.95 3.97 -0.87
C PRO A 106 11.35 4.23 -2.25
N LEU A 107 11.26 5.50 -2.71
CA LEU A 107 10.77 5.81 -4.05
C LEU A 107 11.59 5.09 -5.13
N SER A 108 12.92 5.25 -5.11
CA SER A 108 13.79 4.63 -6.11
C SER A 108 13.75 3.10 -6.04
N ALA A 109 13.78 2.52 -4.84
CA ALA A 109 13.69 1.07 -4.67
C ALA A 109 12.35 0.52 -5.20
N PHE A 110 11.22 1.09 -4.79
CA PHE A 110 9.90 0.66 -5.24
C PHE A 110 9.67 0.93 -6.72
N PHE A 111 10.23 2.01 -7.27
CA PHE A 111 10.15 2.31 -8.70
C PHE A 111 10.93 1.29 -9.53
N ILE A 112 12.16 0.96 -9.13
CA ILE A 112 12.98 -0.05 -9.83
C ILE A 112 12.29 -1.42 -9.81
N ILE A 113 11.84 -1.86 -8.62
CA ILE A 113 11.18 -3.17 -8.47
C ILE A 113 9.83 -3.19 -9.22
N GLY A 114 9.05 -2.12 -9.12
CA GLY A 114 7.76 -2.01 -9.81
C GLY A 114 7.91 -2.00 -11.33
N MET A 115 8.90 -1.27 -11.86
CA MET A 115 9.23 -1.29 -13.29
C MET A 115 9.70 -2.67 -13.75
N MET A 116 10.56 -3.35 -12.97
CA MET A 116 10.97 -4.73 -13.28
C MET A 116 9.76 -5.67 -13.36
N LEU A 117 8.83 -5.59 -12.39
CA LEU A 117 7.60 -6.40 -12.38
C LEU A 117 6.71 -6.13 -13.59
N ILE A 118 6.55 -4.87 -13.99
CA ILE A 118 5.75 -4.49 -15.17
C ILE A 118 6.40 -5.04 -16.44
N VAL A 119 7.71 -4.91 -16.61
CA VAL A 119 8.45 -5.43 -17.77
C VAL A 119 8.34 -6.96 -17.85
N ILE A 120 8.49 -7.67 -16.73
CA ILE A 120 8.27 -9.13 -16.65
C ILE A 120 6.81 -9.47 -17.01
N GLY A 121 5.86 -8.63 -16.60
CA GLY A 121 4.44 -8.78 -16.92
C GLY A 121 4.13 -8.69 -18.41
N ILE A 122 4.84 -7.83 -19.16
CA ILE A 122 4.69 -7.63 -20.61
C ILE A 122 5.34 -8.79 -21.39
N CYS A 123 6.48 -9.30 -20.93
CA CYS A 123 7.16 -10.42 -21.58
C CYS A 123 6.58 -11.78 -21.17
N ARG A 124 5.64 -12.32 -21.96
CA ARG A 124 5.10 -13.70 -21.82
C ARG A 124 6.15 -14.80 -21.53
N PRO A 125 7.32 -14.87 -22.19
CA PRO A 125 8.32 -15.92 -21.91
C PRO A 125 8.99 -15.80 -20.53
N LEU A 126 9.02 -14.60 -19.95
CA LEU A 126 9.65 -14.34 -18.65
C LEU A 126 8.72 -14.69 -17.49
N ARG A 127 7.40 -14.50 -17.67
CA ARG A 127 6.35 -14.96 -16.75
C ARG A 127 6.36 -16.48 -16.55
N GLU A 128 6.53 -17.23 -17.64
CA GLU A 128 6.67 -18.70 -17.62
C GLU A 128 7.95 -19.15 -16.90
N SER A 129 9.06 -18.43 -17.11
CA SER A 129 10.35 -18.74 -16.46
C SER A 129 10.34 -18.45 -14.95
N LEU A 130 9.67 -17.38 -14.51
CA LEU A 130 9.52 -17.05 -13.09
C LEU A 130 8.62 -18.07 -12.38
N LYS A 131 7.53 -18.52 -13.03
CA LYS A 131 6.68 -19.62 -12.53
C LYS A 131 7.47 -20.92 -12.37
N LYS A 132 8.38 -21.25 -13.28
CA LYS A 132 9.23 -22.44 -13.14
C LYS A 132 10.29 -22.32 -12.03
N LYS A 133 10.79 -21.12 -11.73
CA LYS A 133 11.84 -20.90 -10.70
C LYS A 133 11.31 -20.69 -9.28
N LEU A 134 10.08 -20.21 -9.10
CA LEU A 134 9.44 -20.03 -7.78
C LEU A 134 8.69 -21.27 -7.28
N PHE A 135 8.43 -22.25 -8.15
CA PHE A 135 7.77 -23.52 -7.84
C PHE A 135 8.73 -24.73 -7.99
N PHE A 136 10.01 -24.54 -7.64
CA PHE A 136 10.96 -25.64 -7.37
C PHE A 136 11.44 -25.53 -5.92
#